data_AF-A0AAU4YZQ1-F1
#
_entry.id   AF-A0AAU4YZQ1-F1
#
_cell.length_a   1.000
_cell.length_b   1.000
_cell.length_c   1.000
_cell.angle_alpha   90.00
_cell.angle_beta   90.00
_cell.angle_gamma   90.00
#
_symmetry.space_group_name_H-M   'P 1'
#
loop_
_entity.id
_entity.type
_entity.pdbx_description
1 polymer ?
#
loop_
_entity_poly.entity_id
_entity_poly.type
_entity_poly.pdbx_seq_one_letter_code
_entity_poly.pdbx_strand_id
1 'polypeptide(L)' 'MTSDSPMPSPPFPSPDNAALRVVVGNAIASVRNGEASVEDAILHAVVHGWHEGHIQGEDECPGCDFRGGLPKYGNRG' A
#
# COMPACT_ATOMS: atom_id res chain seq x y z
N MET A 1 26.81 -13.46 -8.12
CA MET A 1 25.83 -12.40 -8.44
C MET A 1 24.59 -12.69 -7.62
N THR A 2 24.33 -11.88 -6.60
CA THR A 2 23.06 -11.94 -5.86
C THR A 2 21.95 -11.64 -6.84
N SER A 3 21.09 -12.62 -7.08
CA SER A 3 19.88 -12.42 -7.87
C SER A 3 18.97 -11.52 -7.04
N ASP A 4 18.93 -10.23 -7.33
CA ASP A 4 17.91 -9.34 -6.79
C ASP A 4 16.56 -9.86 -7.32
N SER A 5 15.91 -10.68 -6.50
CA SER A 5 14.53 -11.09 -6.72
C SER A 5 13.71 -9.80 -6.84
N PRO A 6 12.97 -9.57 -7.94
CA PRO A 6 12.14 -8.39 -8.06
C PRO A 6 11.19 -8.37 -6.87
N MET A 7 11.28 -7.31 -6.09
CA MET A 7 10.42 -7.10 -4.94
C MET A 7 8.97 -7.18 -5.42
N PRO A 8 8.10 -7.97 -4.74
CA PRO A 8 6.69 -7.97 -5.07
C PRO A 8 6.15 -6.54 -4.99
N SER A 9 5.14 -6.26 -5.81
CA SER A 9 4.30 -5.07 -5.77
C SER A 9 4.32 -4.40 -4.39
N PRO A 10 4.97 -3.23 -4.24
CA PRO A 10 5.06 -2.60 -2.94
C PRO A 10 3.66 -2.41 -2.33
N PRO A 11 3.47 -2.73 -1.04
CA PRO A 11 2.15 -2.82 -0.42
C PRO A 11 1.54 -1.43 -0.13
N PHE A 12 2.04 -0.38 -0.76
CA PHE A 12 1.54 0.97 -0.60
C PHE A 12 0.75 1.40 -1.84
N PRO A 13 -0.43 2.01 -1.64
CA PRO A 13 -1.36 2.33 -2.72
C PRO A 13 -0.75 3.41 -3.61
N SER A 14 -1.31 3.54 -4.81
CA SER A 14 -0.98 4.68 -5.65
C SER A 14 -1.21 6.01 -4.92
N PRO A 15 -0.33 7.02 -5.08
CA PRO A 15 -0.59 8.37 -4.58
C PRO A 15 -1.94 8.95 -5.08
N ASP A 16 -2.41 8.48 -6.23
CA ASP A 16 -3.69 8.90 -6.83
C ASP A 16 -4.91 8.09 -6.31
N ASN A 17 -4.69 7.10 -5.44
CA ASN A 17 -5.74 6.27 -4.85
C ASN A 17 -6.68 7.13 -3.99
N ALA A 18 -7.99 7.01 -4.25
CA ALA A 18 -9.01 7.79 -3.56
C ALA A 18 -9.11 7.46 -2.06
N ALA A 19 -8.96 6.19 -1.69
CA ALA A 19 -8.94 5.75 -0.29
C ALA A 19 -7.72 6.31 0.44
N LEU A 20 -6.53 6.35 -0.20
CA LEU A 20 -5.34 6.97 0.39
C LEU A 20 -5.58 8.46 0.73
N ARG A 21 -6.26 9.21 -0.16
CA ARG A 21 -6.62 10.60 0.13
C ARG A 21 -7.52 10.74 1.36
N VAL A 22 -8.47 9.82 1.54
CA VAL A 22 -9.35 9.79 2.71
C VAL A 22 -8.56 9.46 3.97
N VAL A 23 -7.71 8.44 3.94
CA VAL A 23 -6.85 8.02 5.07
C VAL A 23 -5.97 9.19 5.54
N VAL A 24 -5.28 9.86 4.62
CA VAL A 24 -4.43 11.02 4.95
C VAL A 24 -5.27 12.19 5.46
N GLY A 25 -6.42 12.46 4.83
CA GLY A 25 -7.34 13.51 5.27
C GLY A 25 -7.83 13.32 6.70
N ASN A 26 -8.20 12.08 7.06
CA ASN A 26 -8.65 11.72 8.40
C ASN A 26 -7.54 11.87 9.44
N ALA A 27 -6.32 11.41 9.12
CA ALA A 27 -5.16 11.56 10.00
C ALA A 27 -4.81 13.04 10.27
N ILE A 28 -4.91 13.90 9.25
CA ILE A 28 -4.67 15.35 9.41
C ILE A 28 -5.78 15.98 10.25
N ALA A 29 -7.04 15.61 9.98
CA ALA A 29 -8.19 16.15 10.70
C ALA A 29 -8.15 15.78 12.18
N SER A 30 -7.82 14.53 12.52
CA SER A 30 -7.78 14.06 13.91
C SER A 30 -6.75 14.83 14.74
N VAL A 31 -5.56 15.10 14.19
CA VAL A 31 -4.54 15.93 14.86
C VAL A 31 -5.03 17.38 15.02
N ARG A 32 -5.58 17.97 13.96
CA ARG A 32 -6.04 19.37 13.98
C ARG A 32 -7.19 19.61 14.95
N ASN A 33 -8.05 18.62 15.12
CA ASN A 33 -9.18 18.67 16.04
C ASN A 33 -8.79 18.30 17.48
N GLY A 34 -7.54 17.86 17.72
CA GLY A 34 -7.10 17.38 19.04
C GLY A 34 -7.68 16.02 19.43
N GLU A 35 -8.15 15.25 18.45
CA GLU A 35 -8.76 13.92 18.63
C GLU A 35 -7.70 12.80 18.73
N ALA A 36 -6.50 13.04 18.19
CA ALA A 36 -5.40 12.07 18.19
C ALA A 36 -4.04 12.74 18.38
N SER A 37 -3.09 11.99 18.94
CA SER A 37 -1.67 12.38 18.92
C SER A 37 -1.11 12.30 17.49
N VAL A 38 0.05 12.93 17.26
CA VAL A 38 0.73 12.83 15.97
C VAL A 38 1.14 11.38 15.70
N GLU A 39 1.59 10.68 16.74
CA GLU A 39 1.98 9.27 16.70
C GLU A 39 0.80 8.38 16.29
N ASP A 40 -0.39 8.59 16.85
CA ASP A 40 -1.59 7.83 16.51
C ASP A 40 -2.06 8.12 15.08
N ALA A 41 -1.95 9.37 14.63
CA ALA A 41 -2.28 9.76 13.27
C ALA A 41 -1.31 9.15 12.23
N ILE A 42 -0.01 9.09 12.55
CA ILE A 42 0.99 8.39 11.73
C ILE A 42 0.65 6.90 11.67
N LEU A 43 0.35 6.27 12.82
CA LEU A 43 0.00 4.86 12.87
C LEU A 43 -1.25 4.58 12.02
N HIS A 44 -2.29 5.41 12.13
CA HIS A 44 -3.50 5.31 11.30
C HIS A 44 -3.16 5.38 9.81
N ALA A 45 -2.36 6.38 9.38
CA ALA A 45 -1.99 6.53 7.98
C ALA A 45 -1.17 5.36 7.45
N VAL A 46 -0.23 4.84 8.24
CA VAL A 46 0.64 3.71 7.84
C VAL A 46 -0.15 2.40 7.73
N VAL A 47 -0.98 2.07 8.72
CA VAL A 47 -1.73 0.81 8.73
C VAL A 47 -2.75 0.78 7.60
N HIS A 48 -3.54 1.85 7.46
CA HIS A 48 -4.55 1.89 6.40
C HIS A 48 -3.92 2.07 5.03
N GLY A 49 -2.84 2.85 4.91
CA GLY A 49 -2.06 2.92 3.68
C GLY A 49 -1.61 1.53 3.24
N TRP A 50 -0.98 0.75 4.12
CA TRP A 50 -0.59 -0.62 3.82
C TRP A 50 -1.79 -1.52 3.41
N HIS A 51 -2.90 -1.41 4.12
CA HIS A 51 -4.10 -2.21 3.83
C HIS A 51 -4.70 -1.91 2.45
N GLU A 52 -4.83 -0.62 2.10
CA GLU A 52 -5.34 -0.21 0.78
C GLU A 52 -4.40 -0.61 -0.35
N GLY A 53 -3.09 -0.56 -0.14
CA GLY A 53 -2.12 -1.01 -1.13
C GLY A 53 -2.12 -2.53 -1.31
N HIS A 54 -2.35 -3.29 -0.24
CA HIS A 54 -2.57 -4.73 -0.31
C HIS A 54 -3.82 -5.09 -1.11
N ILE A 55 -4.97 -4.47 -0.81
CA ILE A 55 -6.23 -4.68 -1.57
C ILE A 55 -6.02 -4.32 -3.03
N GLN A 56 -5.42 -3.16 -3.33
CA GLN A 56 -5.13 -2.75 -4.70
C GLN A 56 -4.26 -3.79 -5.43
N GLY A 57 -3.25 -4.34 -4.74
CA GLY A 57 -2.39 -5.39 -5.30
C GLY A 57 -3.13 -6.69 -5.58
N GLU A 58 -4.10 -7.07 -4.74
CA GLU A 58 -4.96 -8.25 -4.95
C GLU A 58 -5.95 -8.03 -6.10
N ASP A 59 -6.62 -6.89 -6.15
CA ASP A 59 -7.65 -6.55 -7.14
C ASP A 59 -7.06 -6.32 -8.54
N GLU A 60 -5.98 -5.55 -8.64
CA GLU A 60 -5.36 -5.20 -9.92
C GLU A 60 -4.44 -6.31 -10.45
N CYS A 61 -4.21 -7.36 -9.66
CA CYS A 61 -3.46 -8.53 -10.12
C CYS A 61 -3.84 -9.85 -9.46
N PRO A 62 -4.80 -10.61 -10.04
CA PRO A 62 -4.99 -12.02 -9.73
C PRO A 62 -3.86 -12.84 -10.39
N GLY A 63 -2.64 -12.64 -9.90
CA GLY A 63 -1.44 -13.44 -10.14
C GLY A 63 -0.34 -12.82 -11.02
N CYS A 64 -0.46 -11.60 -11.59
CA CYS A 64 0.68 -10.92 -12.21
C CYS A 64 1.26 -9.87 -11.26
N ASP A 65 2.27 -9.17 -11.73
CA ASP A 65 3.10 -8.28 -10.93
C ASP A 65 2.65 -6.81 -11.22
N PHE A 66 1.70 -6.30 -10.43
CA PHE A 66 1.27 -4.89 -10.50
C PHE A 66 2.24 -4.03 -9.68
N ARG A 67 3.18 -3.31 -10.32
CA ARG A 67 4.34 -2.63 -9.67
C ARG A 67 5.55 -3.52 -9.33
N GLY A 68 5.59 -4.75 -9.83
CA GLY A 68 6.80 -5.57 -9.96
C GLY A 68 6.88 -6.06 -11.41
N GLY A 69 8.07 -6.33 -11.95
CA GLY A 69 8.27 -6.66 -13.38
C GLY A 69 8.24 -8.15 -13.72
N LEU A 70 7.81 -9.04 -12.83
CA LEU A 70 7.95 -10.49 -12.99
C LEU A 70 6.89 -11.10 -13.93
N PRO A 71 7.34 -11.94 -14.89
CA PRO A 71 6.44 -12.75 -15.70
C PRO A 71 5.70 -13.79 -14.87
N LYS A 72 4.40 -13.91 -15.13
CA LYS A 72 3.43 -14.70 -14.37
C LYS A 72 3.63 -16.23 -14.35
N TYR A 73 4.53 -16.80 -15.15
CA TYR A 73 4.63 -18.25 -15.32
C TYR A 73 6.07 -18.70 -15.61
N GLY A 74 6.86 -18.89 -14.55
CA GLY A 74 7.93 -19.89 -14.54
C GLY A 74 7.38 -21.11 -13.82
N ASN A 75 7.25 -22.24 -14.53
CA ASN A 75 6.66 -23.51 -14.09
C ASN A 75 6.69 -23.74 -12.57
N ARG A 76 5.50 -23.78 -11.94
CA ARG A 76 5.31 -24.45 -10.64
C ARG A 76 5.36 -25.96 -10.91
N GLY A 77 6.56 -26.53 -10.87
CA GLY A 77 6.77 -27.97 -10.75
C GLY A 77 6.55 -28.45 -9.33
#